data_AF-A0A8J8GQG6-F1
#
_entry.id   AF-A0A8J8GQG6-F1
#
_cell.length_a   1.000
_cell.length_b   1.000
_cell.length_c   1.000
_cell.angle_alpha   90.00
_cell.angle_beta   90.00
_cell.angle_gamma   90.00
#
_symmetry.space_group_name_H-M   'P 1'
#
loop_
_entity.id
_entity.type
_entity.pdbx_description
1 polymer ?
#
loop_
_entity_poly.entity_id
_entity_poly.type
_entity_poly.pdbx_seq_one_letter_code
_entity_poly.pdbx_strand_id
1 'polypeptide(L)'
;MPESFDDTYTESQVIMTAVKIIAPFTLTYGLFMTFHGGDAPGGGFQGGTIVGVTILMLAFAFGIEPTRQWLRNSLLVGLVTGGVVIFGAIGLGMVALGGDFLEFTMLKEVFHIKPKWGLEAVEIAGISLIVSGTIITLFFAMAAGFTPERPSGTGGLEDRRGSADSEVSDDD
;
A
#
# COMPACT_ATOMS: atom_id res chain seq x y z
N MET A 1 -17.97 -9.83 -31.35
CA MET A 1 -16.94 -10.39 -30.43
C MET A 1 -16.51 -9.26 -29.52
N PRO A 2 -16.54 -9.40 -28.19
CA PRO A 2 -15.88 -8.42 -27.33
C PRO A 2 -14.37 -8.72 -27.37
N GLU A 3 -13.57 -7.70 -27.69
CA GLU A 3 -12.11 -7.79 -27.57
C GLU A 3 -11.72 -8.05 -26.12
N SER A 4 -10.97 -9.12 -25.89
CA SER A 4 -10.31 -9.39 -24.61
C SER A 4 -9.22 -8.35 -24.43
N PHE A 5 -9.37 -7.49 -23.42
CA PHE A 5 -8.35 -6.54 -23.03
C PHE A 5 -7.04 -7.28 -22.70
N ASP A 6 -5.99 -6.83 -23.35
CA ASP A 6 -4.59 -7.26 -23.32
C ASP A 6 -4.08 -7.56 -21.91
N ASP A 7 -3.76 -8.83 -21.64
CA ASP A 7 -3.04 -9.28 -20.45
C ASP A 7 -1.63 -8.66 -20.47
N THR A 8 -1.49 -7.45 -19.94
CA THR A 8 -0.20 -6.73 -19.83
C THR A 8 0.78 -7.43 -18.84
N TYR A 9 0.44 -8.61 -18.32
CA TYR A 9 1.29 -9.45 -17.48
C TYR A 9 1.86 -10.62 -18.26
N THR A 10 3.10 -10.47 -18.74
CA THR A 10 3.87 -11.63 -19.18
C THR A 10 4.37 -12.38 -17.95
N GLU A 11 3.75 -13.52 -17.63
CA GLU A 11 4.22 -14.42 -16.57
C GLU A 11 5.67 -14.84 -16.84
N SER A 12 6.60 -14.33 -16.03
CA SER A 12 8.01 -14.73 -16.12
C SER A 12 8.34 -15.70 -15.00
N GLN A 13 8.55 -16.96 -15.38
CA GLN A 13 8.95 -18.03 -14.44
C GLN A 13 10.24 -17.67 -13.68
N VAL A 14 11.16 -16.95 -14.33
CA VAL A 14 12.39 -16.49 -13.70
C VAL A 14 12.09 -15.44 -12.62
N ILE A 15 11.26 -14.43 -12.92
CA ILE A 15 10.90 -13.37 -11.95
C ILE A 15 10.11 -13.97 -10.80
N MET A 16 9.10 -14.80 -11.07
CA MET A 16 8.30 -15.43 -10.03
C MET A 16 9.17 -16.27 -9.09
N THR A 17 10.08 -17.08 -9.64
CA THR A 17 10.98 -17.91 -8.82
C THR A 17 11.95 -17.06 -8.01
N ALA A 18 12.55 -16.03 -8.61
CA ALA A 18 13.45 -15.12 -7.92
C ALA A 18 12.74 -14.40 -6.77
N VAL A 19 11.54 -13.87 -7.00
CA VAL A 19 10.77 -13.16 -5.98
C VAL A 19 10.34 -14.09 -4.84
N LYS A 20 9.95 -15.35 -5.10
CA LYS A 20 9.67 -16.32 -4.03
C LYS A 20 10.85 -16.52 -3.08
N ILE A 21 12.06 -16.49 -3.61
CA ILE A 21 13.28 -16.66 -2.82
C ILE A 21 13.63 -15.36 -2.11
N ILE A 22 13.60 -14.21 -2.80
CA ILE A 22 14.10 -12.93 -2.30
C ILE A 22 13.14 -12.28 -1.29
N ALA A 23 11.83 -12.36 -1.51
CA ALA A 23 10.80 -11.72 -0.67
C ALA A 23 10.92 -12.02 0.85
N PRO A 24 11.11 -13.27 1.32
CA PRO A 24 11.28 -13.52 2.75
C PRO A 24 12.53 -12.85 3.32
N PHE A 25 13.63 -12.76 2.56
CA PHE A 25 14.85 -12.07 3.02
C PHE A 25 14.66 -10.56 3.07
N THR A 26 14.04 -9.94 2.06
CA THR A 26 13.80 -8.49 2.06
C THR A 26 12.81 -8.10 3.15
N LEU A 27 11.76 -8.89 3.37
CA LEU A 27 10.82 -8.68 4.47
C LEU A 27 11.53 -8.77 5.83
N THR A 28 12.32 -9.83 6.04
CA THR A 28 13.07 -10.01 7.30
C THR A 28 14.07 -8.88 7.53
N TYR A 29 14.76 -8.44 6.48
CA TYR A 29 15.70 -7.33 6.56
C TYR A 29 15.01 -5.99 6.87
N GLY A 30 13.85 -5.72 6.25
CA GLY A 30 13.04 -4.54 6.57
C GLY A 30 12.55 -4.53 8.02
N LEU A 31 12.12 -5.69 8.53
CA LEU A 31 11.75 -5.86 9.94
C LEU A 31 12.96 -5.69 10.86
N PHE A 32 14.11 -6.28 10.52
CA PHE A 32 15.35 -6.12 11.27
C PHE A 32 15.75 -4.64 11.40
N MET A 33 15.73 -3.89 10.29
CA MET A 33 16.05 -2.45 10.31
C MET A 33 15.02 -1.62 11.06
N THR A 34 13.75 -2.04 11.08
CA THR A 34 12.70 -1.39 11.89
C THR A 34 13.00 -1.57 13.37
N PHE A 35 13.36 -2.79 13.81
CA PHE A 35 13.59 -3.09 15.22
C PHE A 35 14.95 -2.66 15.77
N HIS A 36 15.95 -2.45 14.90
CA HIS A 36 17.33 -2.10 15.31
C HIS A 36 17.74 -0.67 14.93
N GLY A 37 16.77 0.20 14.62
CA GLY A 37 17.04 1.59 14.24
C GLY A 37 17.75 2.42 15.31
N GLY A 38 17.57 2.08 16.59
CA GLY A 38 18.20 2.77 17.71
C GLY A 38 19.70 2.46 17.90
N ASP A 39 20.19 1.35 17.36
CA ASP A 39 21.57 0.86 17.55
C ASP A 39 22.40 0.80 16.26
N ALA A 40 21.76 0.93 15.09
CA ALA A 40 22.41 0.86 13.78
C ALA A 40 21.81 1.89 12.81
N PRO A 41 22.53 2.28 11.74
CA PRO A 41 21.95 3.09 10.66
C PRO A 41 20.69 2.41 10.12
N GLY A 42 19.55 3.08 10.21
CA GLY A 42 18.26 2.42 9.98
C GLY A 42 17.10 3.20 10.60
N GLY A 43 16.04 2.47 10.96
CA GLY A 43 14.85 3.02 11.63
C GLY A 43 13.54 2.60 10.99
N GLY A 44 12.45 3.00 11.65
CA GLY A 44 11.09 2.69 11.21
C GLY A 44 10.77 3.19 9.80
N PHE A 45 11.35 4.32 9.37
CA PHE A 45 11.16 4.83 8.02
C PHE A 45 11.79 3.92 6.95
N GLN A 46 13.07 3.60 7.09
CA GLN A 46 13.80 2.79 6.10
C GLN A 46 13.31 1.34 6.10
N GLY A 47 13.12 0.77 7.29
CA GLY A 47 12.57 -0.57 7.45
C GLY A 47 11.15 -0.69 6.92
N GLY A 48 10.27 0.26 7.26
CA GLY A 48 8.90 0.33 6.73
C GLY A 48 8.87 0.48 5.20
N THR A 49 9.81 1.24 4.62
CA THR A 49 9.94 1.36 3.17
C THR A 49 10.25 0.01 2.52
N ILE A 50 11.20 -0.76 3.06
CA ILE A 50 11.57 -2.08 2.53
C ILE A 50 10.43 -3.08 2.69
N VAL A 51 9.70 -3.03 3.80
CA VAL A 51 8.48 -3.84 3.97
C VAL A 51 7.48 -3.50 2.87
N GLY A 52 7.20 -2.22 2.62
CA GLY A 52 6.33 -1.78 1.54
C GLY A 52 6.80 -2.25 0.17
N VAL A 53 8.07 -2.02 -0.18
CA VAL A 53 8.65 -2.43 -1.47
C VAL A 53 8.64 -3.95 -1.65
N THR A 54 8.75 -4.73 -0.58
CA THR A 54 8.61 -6.19 -0.66
C THR A 54 7.21 -6.58 -1.14
N ILE A 55 6.17 -5.88 -0.70
CA ILE A 55 4.80 -6.07 -1.19
C ILE A 55 4.67 -5.67 -2.66
N LEU A 56 5.28 -4.57 -3.07
CA LEU A 56 5.32 -4.15 -4.49
C LEU A 56 6.00 -5.22 -5.36
N MET A 57 7.11 -5.79 -4.89
CA MET A 57 7.82 -6.86 -5.60
C MET A 57 6.94 -8.11 -5.79
N LEU A 58 6.15 -8.47 -4.77
CA LEU A 58 5.15 -9.54 -4.89
C LEU A 58 4.06 -9.17 -5.91
N ALA A 59 3.57 -7.93 -5.90
CA ALA A 59 2.57 -7.46 -6.86
C ALA A 59 3.08 -7.50 -8.32
N PHE A 60 4.34 -7.15 -8.56
CA PHE A 60 4.93 -7.26 -9.90
C PHE A 60 5.14 -8.71 -10.34
N ALA A 61 5.45 -9.63 -9.42
CA ALA A 61 5.68 -11.03 -9.76
C ALA A 61 4.41 -11.85 -9.92
N PHE A 62 3.36 -11.56 -9.14
CA PHE A 62 2.13 -12.38 -9.08
C PHE A 62 0.87 -11.65 -9.52
N GLY A 63 1.00 -10.41 -10.00
CA GLY A 63 -0.10 -9.58 -10.46
C GLY A 63 -0.57 -8.58 -9.41
N ILE A 64 -0.86 -7.36 -9.87
CA ILE A 64 -1.27 -6.24 -8.99
C ILE A 64 -2.67 -6.48 -8.43
N GLU A 65 -3.63 -6.89 -9.27
CA GLU A 65 -5.01 -7.08 -8.85
C GLU A 65 -5.18 -8.24 -7.84
N PRO A 66 -4.59 -9.44 -8.05
CA PRO A 66 -4.58 -10.48 -7.01
C PRO A 66 -3.96 -10.01 -5.70
N THR A 67 -2.85 -9.26 -5.76
CA THR A 67 -2.16 -8.74 -4.57
C THR A 67 -3.00 -7.68 -3.84
N ARG A 68 -3.70 -6.83 -4.58
CA ARG A 68 -4.66 -5.85 -4.04
C ARG A 68 -5.83 -6.54 -3.36
N GLN A 69 -6.36 -7.63 -3.91
CA GLN A 69 -7.44 -8.40 -3.29
C GLN A 69 -6.98 -9.11 -2.01
N TRP A 70 -5.73 -9.59 -2.00
CA TRP A 70 -5.09 -10.13 -0.80
C TRP A 70 -4.95 -9.05 0.30
N LEU A 71 -4.56 -7.84 -0.07
CA LEU A 71 -4.45 -6.68 0.83
C LEU A 71 -5.78 -5.92 0.93
N ARG A 72 -6.63 -6.34 1.87
CA ARG A 72 -7.89 -5.64 2.17
C ARG A 72 -7.64 -4.14 2.37
N ASN A 73 -8.40 -3.29 1.68
CA ASN A 73 -8.28 -1.83 1.79
C ASN A 73 -8.37 -1.33 3.25
N SER A 74 -9.26 -1.94 4.06
CA SER A 74 -9.39 -1.63 5.48
C SER A 74 -8.12 -1.90 6.29
N LEU A 75 -7.31 -2.89 5.89
CA LEU A 75 -6.03 -3.18 6.54
C LEU A 75 -5.03 -2.07 6.23
N LEU A 76 -4.90 -1.66 4.96
CA LEU A 76 -3.99 -0.58 4.56
C LEU A 76 -4.33 0.75 5.23
N VAL A 77 -5.61 1.13 5.18
CA VAL A 77 -6.11 2.32 5.87
C VAL A 77 -5.85 2.19 7.37
N GLY A 78 -6.17 1.03 7.97
CA GLY A 78 -5.93 0.76 9.38
C GLY A 78 -4.45 0.86 9.79
N LEU A 79 -3.51 0.41 8.96
CA LEU A 79 -2.07 0.56 9.20
C LEU A 79 -1.68 2.03 9.24
N VAL A 80 -2.06 2.81 8.24
CA VAL A 80 -1.69 4.23 8.14
C VAL A 80 -2.34 5.02 9.27
N THR A 81 -3.66 4.91 9.44
CA THR A 81 -4.37 5.65 10.49
C THR A 81 -3.95 5.19 11.89
N GLY A 82 -3.74 3.89 12.08
CA GLY A 82 -3.26 3.32 13.34
C GLY A 82 -1.87 3.85 13.69
N GLY A 83 -0.95 3.87 12.73
CA GLY A 83 0.38 4.45 12.92
C GLY A 83 0.33 5.95 13.28
N VAL A 84 -0.53 6.73 12.62
CA VAL A 84 -0.73 8.17 12.93
C VAL A 84 -1.28 8.35 14.35
N VAL A 85 -2.28 7.55 14.74
CA VAL A 85 -2.86 7.59 16.09
C VAL A 85 -1.82 7.20 17.14
N ILE A 86 -1.02 6.17 16.91
CA ILE A 86 0.05 5.74 17.82
C ILE A 86 1.11 6.83 17.97
N PHE A 87 1.58 7.40 16.85
CA PHE A 87 2.56 8.48 16.85
C PHE A 87 2.04 9.69 17.64
N GLY A 88 0.80 10.11 17.36
CA GLY A 88 0.14 11.20 18.07
C GLY A 88 -0.04 10.91 19.56
N ALA A 89 -0.49 9.71 19.92
CA ALA A 89 -0.70 9.30 21.31
C ALA A 89 0.61 9.27 22.11
N ILE A 90 1.70 8.78 21.53
CA ILE A 90 3.02 8.77 22.17
C ILE A 90 3.50 10.21 22.43
N GLY A 91 3.43 11.07 21.41
CA GLY A 91 3.89 12.45 21.55
C GLY A 91 3.02 13.29 22.49
N LEU A 92 1.70 13.17 22.40
CA LEU A 92 0.76 13.81 23.34
C LEU A 92 0.86 13.24 24.75
N GLY A 93 1.22 11.96 24.88
CA GLY A 93 1.52 11.34 26.17
C GLY A 93 2.66 12.04 26.89
N MET A 94 3.71 12.48 26.18
CA MET A 94 4.81 13.23 26.79
C MET A 94 4.37 14.63 27.23
N VAL A 95 3.51 15.28 26.46
CA VAL A 95 2.89 16.56 26.83
C VAL A 95 2.02 16.45 28.07
N ALA A 96 1.25 15.36 28.19
CA ALA A 96 0.44 15.09 29.38
C ALA A 96 1.28 14.88 30.66
N LEU A 97 2.57 14.52 30.53
CA LEU A 97 3.51 14.42 31.63
C LEU A 97 4.19 15.75 31.97
N GLY A 98 3.90 16.82 31.23
CA GLY A 98 4.42 18.17 31.46
C GLY A 98 5.66 18.53 30.63
N GLY A 99 6.05 17.70 29.66
CA GLY A 99 7.11 18.03 28.70
C GLY A 99 6.61 18.50 27.34
N ASP A 100 7.52 18.61 26.39
CA ASP A 100 7.23 18.93 25.00
C ASP A 100 6.82 17.67 24.19
N PHE A 101 6.28 17.90 22.99
CA PHE A 101 5.90 16.81 22.09
C PHE A 101 7.10 15.93 21.72
N LEU A 102 6.99 14.62 21.97
CA LEU A 102 8.06 13.62 21.81
C LEU A 102 9.30 13.86 22.71
N GLU A 103 9.15 14.63 23.80
CA GLU A 103 10.22 14.78 24.79
C GLU A 103 10.35 13.51 25.66
N PHE A 104 11.12 12.53 25.18
CA PHE A 104 11.29 11.25 25.86
C PHE A 104 12.13 11.29 27.15
N THR A 105 12.73 12.42 27.50
CA THR A 105 13.38 12.63 28.81
C THR A 105 12.36 12.53 29.95
N MET A 106 11.11 12.96 29.73
CA MET A 106 10.01 12.81 30.70
C MET A 106 9.73 11.35 31.06
N LEU A 107 9.97 10.42 30.13
CA LEU A 107 9.84 8.99 30.38
C LEU A 107 10.84 8.48 31.43
N LYS A 108 12.04 9.09 31.46
CA LYS A 108 13.07 8.79 32.44
C LYS A 108 12.74 9.41 33.80
N GLU A 109 12.27 10.64 33.81
CA GLU A 109 12.00 11.38 35.04
C GLU A 109 10.80 10.80 35.80
N VAL A 110 9.72 10.46 35.09
CA VAL A 110 8.49 9.95 35.70
C VAL A 110 8.54 8.44 35.93
N PHE A 111 9.00 7.67 34.93
CA PHE A 111 8.89 6.21 34.93
C PHE A 111 10.24 5.48 35.06
N HIS A 112 11.36 6.21 35.14
CA HIS A 112 12.71 5.62 35.15
C HIS A 112 13.02 4.77 33.91
N ILE A 113 12.30 5.00 32.80
CA ILE A 113 12.50 4.32 31.52
C ILE A 113 13.53 5.10 30.69
N LYS A 114 14.47 4.41 30.04
CA LYS A 114 15.45 5.08 29.18
C LYS A 114 14.74 5.74 27.99
N PRO A 115 15.06 7.00 27.63
CA PRO A 115 14.42 7.71 26.51
C PRO A 115 14.48 6.95 25.18
N LYS A 116 15.55 6.16 24.98
CA LYS A 116 15.74 5.26 23.83
C LYS A 116 14.51 4.41 23.54
N TRP A 117 13.86 3.84 24.56
CA TRP A 117 12.69 2.98 24.37
C TRP A 117 11.46 3.75 23.89
N GLY A 118 11.34 5.03 24.25
CA GLY A 118 10.28 5.90 23.72
C GLY A 118 10.49 6.20 22.24
N LEU A 119 11.73 6.49 21.85
CA LEU A 119 12.11 6.69 20.45
C LEU A 119 11.86 5.42 19.62
N GLU A 120 12.36 4.27 20.07
CA GLU A 120 12.15 3.00 19.37
C GLU A 120 10.65 2.65 19.26
N ALA A 121 9.86 2.88 20.31
CA ALA A 121 8.43 2.66 20.27
C ALA A 121 7.73 3.53 19.19
N VAL A 122 8.08 4.81 19.08
CA VAL A 122 7.49 5.70 18.08
C VAL A 122 7.88 5.30 16.66
N GLU A 123 9.13 4.88 16.45
CA GLU A 123 9.62 4.46 15.15
C GLU A 123 9.00 3.14 14.71
N ILE A 124 8.97 2.14 15.60
CA ILE A 124 8.47 0.80 15.31
C ILE A 124 6.95 0.82 15.17
N ALA A 125 6.22 1.36 16.14
CA ALA A 125 4.76 1.23 16.19
C ALA A 125 4.01 2.39 15.50
N GLY A 126 4.66 3.54 15.33
CA GLY A 126 4.09 4.68 14.62
C GLY A 126 4.60 4.75 13.18
N ILE A 127 5.85 5.19 13.04
CA ILE A 127 6.41 5.59 11.74
C ILE A 127 6.46 4.43 10.75
N SER A 128 6.87 3.22 11.17
CA SER A 128 7.00 2.09 10.25
C SER A 128 5.66 1.67 9.60
N LEU A 129 4.56 1.74 10.36
CA LEU A 129 3.22 1.42 9.87
C LEU A 129 2.72 2.48 8.89
N ILE A 130 2.93 3.75 9.21
CA ILE A 130 2.60 4.87 8.31
C ILE A 130 3.36 4.72 6.99
N VAL A 131 4.67 4.51 7.06
CA VAL A 131 5.52 4.49 5.87
C VAL A 131 5.21 3.28 4.99
N SER A 132 5.17 2.07 5.56
CA SER A 132 4.84 0.85 4.80
C SER A 132 3.44 0.95 4.17
N GLY A 133 2.43 1.35 4.93
CA GLY A 133 1.06 1.53 4.45
C GLY A 133 0.96 2.61 3.36
N THR A 134 1.68 3.72 3.51
CA THR A 134 1.71 4.79 2.51
C THR A 134 2.35 4.34 1.20
N ILE A 135 3.50 3.65 1.26
CA ILE A 135 4.17 3.13 0.06
C ILE A 135 3.25 2.16 -0.71
N ILE A 136 2.59 1.25 0.01
CA ILE A 136 1.67 0.27 -0.61
C ILE A 136 0.43 0.97 -1.19
N THR A 137 -0.15 1.91 -0.44
CA THR A 137 -1.34 2.64 -0.88
C THR A 137 -1.05 3.51 -2.10
N LEU A 138 0.08 4.23 -2.10
CA LEU A 138 0.51 5.03 -3.25
C LEU A 138 0.76 4.15 -4.48
N PHE A 139 1.37 2.99 -4.31
CA PHE A 139 1.56 2.04 -5.40
C PHE A 139 0.24 1.63 -6.04
N PHE A 140 -0.74 1.19 -5.26
CA PHE A 140 -2.05 0.79 -5.80
C PHE A 140 -2.83 1.98 -6.37
N ALA A 141 -2.71 3.16 -5.78
CA ALA A 141 -3.33 4.37 -6.31
C ALA A 141 -2.78 4.74 -7.70
N MET A 142 -1.46 4.63 -7.89
CA MET A 142 -0.84 4.83 -9.20
C MET A 142 -1.20 3.73 -10.19
N ALA A 143 -1.23 2.47 -9.75
CA ALA A 143 -1.54 1.33 -10.61
C ALA A 143 -3.00 1.34 -11.11
N ALA A 144 -3.93 1.96 -10.39
CA ALA A 144 -5.32 2.08 -10.80
C ALA A 144 -5.52 3.03 -12.02
N GLY A 145 -4.56 3.93 -12.28
CA GLY A 145 -4.67 4.94 -13.34
C GLY A 145 -5.74 6.01 -13.08
N PHE A 146 -5.73 7.07 -13.88
CA PHE A 146 -6.80 8.07 -13.88
C PHE A 146 -7.80 7.73 -14.98
N THR A 147 -9.05 7.41 -14.64
CA THR A 147 -10.14 7.36 -15.63
C THR A 147 -10.84 8.72 -15.61
N PRO A 148 -10.69 9.58 -16.64
CA PRO A 148 -11.45 10.82 -16.69
C PRO A 148 -12.94 10.47 -16.82
N GLU A 149 -13.80 10.95 -15.91
CA GLU A 149 -15.25 10.94 -16.18
C GLU A 149 -15.50 11.69 -17.50
N ARG A 150 -15.86 10.96 -18.55
CA ARG A 150 -16.41 11.59 -19.76
C ARG A 150 -17.73 12.24 -19.37
N PRO A 151 -17.92 13.56 -19.57
CA PRO A 151 -19.23 14.18 -19.39
C PRO A 151 -20.23 13.47 -20.31
N SER A 152 -21.22 12.82 -19.71
CA SER A 152 -22.33 12.18 -20.42
C SER A 152 -23.24 13.26 -21.00
N GLY A 153 -22.85 13.78 -22.16
CA GLY A 153 -23.57 14.82 -22.88
C GLY A 153 -23.73 14.46 -24.35
N THR A 154 -24.61 13.50 -24.66
CA THR A 154 -25.22 13.43 -25.99
C THR A 154 -26.64 12.90 -25.88
N GLY A 155 -27.62 13.75 -26.23
CA GLY A 155 -29.02 13.40 -26.29
C GLY A 155 -29.27 12.27 -27.30
N GLY A 156 -29.84 11.18 -26.81
CA GLY A 156 -30.43 10.16 -27.66
C GLY A 156 -31.80 10.62 -28.12
N LEU A 157 -31.94 10.86 -29.43
CA LEU A 157 -33.21 10.85 -30.11
C LEU A 157 -33.15 9.83 -31.25
N GLU A 158 -34.13 8.94 -31.19
CA GLU A 158 -34.72 8.16 -32.28
C GLU A 158 -34.02 6.87 -32.73
N ASP A 159 -34.24 5.86 -31.89
CA ASP A 159 -34.62 4.51 -32.32
C ASP A 159 -35.93 4.57 -33.13
N ARG A 160 -35.85 4.46 -34.46
CA ARG A 160 -36.99 4.12 -35.35
C ARG A 160 -36.60 3.94 -36.82
N ARG A 161 -36.24 2.71 -37.20
CA ARG A 161 -36.46 2.06 -38.51
C ARG A 161 -35.96 0.61 -38.30
N GLY A 162 -36.81 -0.36 -38.00
CA GLY A 162 -37.97 -0.71 -38.78
C GLY A 162 -37.61 -1.94 -39.60
N SER A 163 -37.85 -3.10 -39.00
CA SER A 163 -37.83 -4.43 -39.60
C SER A 163 -38.48 -4.43 -40.99
N ALA A 164 -37.75 -4.95 -41.97
CA ALA A 164 -38.28 -5.49 -43.21
C ALA A 164 -37.45 -6.73 -43.55
N ASP A 165 -37.88 -7.86 -43.03
CA ASP A 165 -37.61 -9.16 -43.62
C ASP A 165 -38.30 -9.24 -44.99
N SER A 166 -37.57 -9.67 -46.02
CA SER A 166 -38.05 -10.68 -46.99
C SER A 166 -36.93 -11.02 -47.99
N GLU A 167 -36.48 -12.28 -47.90
CA GLU A 167 -36.13 -13.23 -48.97
C GLU A 167 -35.90 -12.69 -50.40
N VAL A 168 -34.80 -13.11 -51.05
CA VAL A 168 -34.81 -13.97 -52.26
C VAL A 168 -33.42 -14.60 -52.43
N SER A 169 -33.42 -15.93 -52.57
CA SER A 169 -32.32 -16.83 -52.91
C SER A 169 -31.92 -16.73 -54.38
N ASP A 170 -30.63 -16.84 -54.64
CA ASP A 170 -30.04 -17.05 -55.97
C ASP A 170 -30.56 -18.35 -56.61
N ASP A 171 -31.09 -18.26 -57.83
CA ASP A 171 -31.06 -19.32 -58.85
C ASP A 171 -31.41 -18.69 -60.23
N ASP A 172 -30.65 -19.14 -61.24
CA ASP A 172 -30.63 -18.83 -62.71
C ASP A 172 -29.86 -17.58 -63.22
#